data_AF-A0A2Y9CKF3-F1
#
_entry.id   AF-A0A2Y9CKF3-F1
#
_cell.length_a   1.000
_cell.length_b   1.000
_cell.length_c   1.000
_cell.angle_alpha   90.00
_cell.angle_beta   90.00
_cell.angle_gamma   90.00
#
_symmetry.space_group_name_H-M   'P 1'
#
loop_
_entity.id
_entity.type
_entity.pdbx_description
1 polymer ?
#
loop_
_entity_poly.entity_id
_entity_poly.type
_entity_poly.pdbx_seq_one_letter_code
_entity_poly.pdbx_strand_id
1 'polypeptide(L)' 'MESDVIDLGTLKAANVVDTEVESVKVVLPGKINRAITLHGLRISPSARAVIEAAGGKIEE' A
#
# COMPACT_ATOMS: atom_id res chain seq x y z
N MET A 1 2.30 -17.56 6.29
CA MET A 1 3.40 -16.88 5.58
C MET A 1 2.94 -15.45 5.41
N GLU A 2 3.70 -14.50 5.96
CA GLU A 2 3.33 -13.08 6.15
C GLU A 2 2.58 -12.50 4.94
N SER A 3 1.28 -12.34 5.10
CA SER A 3 0.50 -11.45 4.27
C SER A 3 0.93 -10.03 4.64
N ASP A 4 1.76 -9.39 3.82
CA ASP A 4 2.09 -7.97 3.94
C ASP A 4 0.84 -7.12 3.67
N VAL A 5 -0.04 -7.10 4.66
CA VAL A 5 -1.18 -6.19 4.70
C VAL A 5 -0.62 -4.84 5.10
N ILE A 6 -0.77 -3.87 4.20
CA ILE A 6 -0.37 -2.49 4.40
C ILE A 6 -1.64 -1.66 4.56
N ASP A 7 -1.90 -1.29 5.80
CA ASP A 7 -2.95 -0.38 6.24
C ASP A 7 -2.34 0.85 6.92
N LEU A 8 -3.20 1.82 7.27
CA LEU A 8 -2.79 3.06 7.92
C LEU A 8 -2.07 2.83 9.27
N GLY A 9 -2.46 1.81 10.03
CA GLY A 9 -1.83 1.42 11.29
C GLY A 9 -0.44 0.82 11.08
N THR A 10 -0.29 -0.08 10.11
CA THR A 10 1.02 -0.64 9.74
C THR A 10 1.99 0.44 9.26
N LEU A 11 1.53 1.41 8.46
CA LEU A 11 2.38 2.53 8.02
C LEU A 11 2.82 3.42 9.18
N LYS A 12 1.95 3.66 10.17
CA LYS A 12 2.28 4.40 11.40
C LYS A 12 3.27 3.63 12.27
N ALA A 13 3.06 2.33 12.46
CA ALA A 13 3.97 1.48 13.23
C ALA A 13 5.37 1.38 12.58
N ALA A 14 5.42 1.37 11.24
CA ALA A 14 6.66 1.42 10.48
C ALA A 14 7.28 2.83 10.40
N ASN A 15 6.64 3.84 11.01
CA ASN A 15 7.08 5.24 11.01
C ASN A 15 7.27 5.83 9.60
N VAL A 16 6.48 5.36 8.63
CA VAL A 16 6.47 5.84 7.24
C VAL A 16 5.57 7.08 7.10
N VAL A 17 4.51 7.14 7.92
CA VAL A 17 3.59 8.27 7.99
C VAL A 17 3.43 8.69 9.45
N ASP A 18 3.21 9.99 9.66
CA ASP A 18 2.95 10.52 10.99
C ASP A 18 1.69 9.92 11.63
N THR A 19 1.68 9.89 12.95
CA THR A 19 0.56 9.31 13.71
C THR A 19 -0.72 10.14 13.55
N GLU A 20 -0.58 11.44 13.27
CA GLU A 20 -1.70 12.38 13.02
C GLU A 20 -2.30 12.26 11.61
N VAL A 21 -1.71 11.46 10.71
CA VAL A 21 -2.21 11.32 9.34
C VAL A 21 -3.54 10.56 9.31
N GLU A 22 -4.55 11.19 8.71
CA GLU A 22 -5.90 10.64 8.54
C GLU A 22 -6.12 9.98 7.17
N SER A 23 -5.34 10.37 6.16
CA SER A 23 -5.47 9.81 4.82
C SER A 23 -4.13 9.72 4.10
N VAL A 24 -3.92 8.62 3.41
CA VAL A 24 -2.69 8.33 2.66
C VAL A 24 -3.07 7.96 1.24
N LYS A 25 -2.26 8.42 0.28
CA LYS A 25 -2.37 8.06 -1.13
C LYS A 25 -1.12 7.34 -1.59
N VAL A 26 -1.28 6.12 -2.10
CA VAL A 26 -0.18 5.32 -2.65
C VAL A 26 0.14 5.77 -4.07
N VAL A 27 1.39 6.21 -4.24
CA VAL A 27 1.99 6.57 -5.52
C VAL A 27 3.24 5.73 -5.72
N LEU A 28 3.40 5.15 -6.91
CA LEU A 28 4.51 4.26 -7.21
C LEU A 28 5.31 4.86 -8.39
N PRO A 29 6.43 5.55 -8.12
CA PRO A 29 7.35 5.99 -9.16
C PRO A 29 8.32 4.87 -9.59
N GLY A 30 8.27 3.70 -8.94
CA GLY A 30 9.21 2.60 -9.13
C GLY A 30 8.55 1.26 -9.48
N LYS A 31 9.30 0.18 -9.30
CA LYS A 31 8.81 -1.20 -9.50
C LYS A 31 8.58 -1.85 -8.14
N ILE A 32 7.52 -2.65 -8.05
CA ILE A 32 7.27 -3.52 -6.90
C ILE A 32 7.58 -4.96 -7.32
N ASN A 33 8.45 -5.63 -6.56
CA ASN A 33 8.89 -7.00 -6.86
C ASN A 33 8.23 -8.05 -5.95
N ARG A 34 7.33 -7.62 -5.06
CA ARG A 34 6.65 -8.47 -4.09
C ARG A 34 5.14 -8.23 -4.18
N ALA A 35 4.37 -9.30 -4.00
CA ALA A 35 2.93 -9.20 -3.80
C ALA A 35 2.66 -8.60 -2.41
N ILE A 36 1.92 -7.50 -2.36
CA ILE A 36 1.44 -6.87 -1.12
C ILE A 36 -0.08 -6.75 -1.15
N THR A 37 -0.70 -6.69 0.02
CA THR A 37 -2.12 -6.40 0.16
C THR A 37 -2.29 -5.00 0.70
N LEU A 38 -2.95 -4.10 -0.02
CA LEU A 38 -3.31 -2.78 0.50
C LEU A 38 -4.75 -2.80 0.99
N HIS A 39 -5.01 -2.23 2.17
CA HIS A 39 -6.33 -2.23 2.77
C HIS A 39 -6.74 -0.81 3.21
N GLY A 40 -7.87 -0.31 2.70
CA GLY A 40 -8.45 0.99 3.10
C GLY A 40 -7.58 2.20 2.74
N LEU A 41 -6.71 2.08 1.73
CA LEU A 41 -5.81 3.14 1.27
C LEU A 41 -6.22 3.64 -0.11
N ARG A 42 -6.08 4.94 -0.36
CA ARG A 42 -6.29 5.50 -1.71
C ARG A 42 -5.09 5.14 -2.57
N ILE A 43 -5.34 4.63 -3.77
CA ILE A 43 -4.28 4.19 -4.68
C ILE A 43 -4.38 4.98 -5.98
N SER A 44 -3.24 5.46 -6.47
CA SER A 44 -3.19 6.10 -7.79
C SER A 44 -3.37 5.08 -8.92
N PRO A 45 -3.94 5.49 -10.08
CA PRO A 45 -4.16 4.57 -11.19
C PRO A 45 -2.89 3.85 -11.65
N SER A 46 -1.76 4.55 -11.67
CA SER A 46 -0.45 3.98 -12.02
C SER A 46 0.03 2.96 -10.98
N ALA A 47 -0.15 3.23 -9.69
CA ALA A 47 0.24 2.31 -8.63
C ALA A 47 -0.62 1.03 -8.64
N ARG A 48 -1.93 1.16 -8.86
CA ARG A 48 -2.86 0.01 -8.93
C ARG A 48 -2.41 -1.01 -9.95
N ALA A 49 -2.12 -0.57 -11.18
CA ALA A 49 -1.66 -1.43 -12.26
C ALA A 49 -0.37 -2.19 -11.91
N VAL A 50 0.59 -1.53 -11.25
CA VAL A 50 1.86 -2.15 -10.85
C VAL A 50 1.66 -3.18 -9.74
N ILE A 51 0.79 -2.90 -8.79
CA ILE A 51 0.52 -3.78 -7.64
C ILE A 51 -0.23 -5.03 -8.11
N GLU A 52 -1.27 -4.86 -8.93
CA GLU A 52 -1.99 -5.98 -9.53
C GLU A 52 -1.06 -6.82 -10.43
N ALA A 53 -0.19 -6.18 -11.23
CA ALA A 53 0.80 -6.88 -12.05
C ALA A 53 1.84 -7.66 -11.25
N ALA A 54 2.16 -7.22 -10.03
CA ALA A 54 3.03 -7.94 -9.10
C ALA A 54 2.30 -9.04 -8.31
N GLY A 55 1.02 -9.28 -8.58
CA GLY A 55 0.20 -10.26 -7.87
C GLY A 55 -0.27 -9.79 -6.49
N GLY A 56 -0.22 -8.48 -6.24
CA GLY A 56 -0.75 -7.86 -5.03
C GLY A 56 -2.28 -7.73 -5.05
N LYS A 57 -2.86 -7.52 -3.88
CA LYS A 57 -4.31 -7.40 -3.68
C LYS A 57 -4.65 -6.01 -3.16
N ILE A 58 -5.77 -5.46 -3.61
CA ILE A 58 -6.27 -4.16 -3.16
C ILE A 58 -7.65 -4.40 -2.57
N GLU A 59 -7.79 -4.08 -1.30
CA GLU A 59 -9.04 -4.09 -0.55
C GLU A 59 -9.42 -2.63 -0.26
N GLU A 60 -10.51 -2.20 -0.88
CA GLU A 60 -11.07 -0.83 -0.73
C GLU A 60 -11.84 -0.67 0.58
#